data_AF-R7QNU6-F1
#
_entry.id   AF-R7QNU6-F1
#
_cell.length_a   1.000
_cell.length_b   1.000
_cell.length_c   1.000
_cell.angle_alpha   90.00
_cell.angle_beta   90.00
_cell.angle_gamma   90.00
#
_symmetry.space_group_name_H-M   'P 1'
#
loop_
_entity.id
_entity.type
_entity.pdbx_description
1 polymer ?
#
loop_
_entity_poly.entity_id
_entity_poly.type
_entity_poly.pdbx_seq_one_letter_code
_entity_poly.pdbx_strand_id
1 'polypeptide(L)'
;MPQNSPNRSWTTSITFVAPSFVRIGSLISGGKNSQRVDKSWSCVKRCRPMANATTDELEKVIHERLDVGKVTAMTRAGTSGWAVMHRATTDTGKRLFIKVSREDASMFQGEAQGLSAMFDTQTIRVPEVFQYGQLSSVQGSYIIMEALDLSPIYDQGELGRQLARLHLADPVLPEAHQGRFGFSIDNTIGATPQPNGWMEDWVSFFRERRLKHQLLLTGDSGLIDRGNRLCLRLNDLFDDIKDDIKPSLLHGDLWSGNISGEYAAPVIFDPACYYGHHEADFGMSWCGGFASGFWEGYHDLIPRAPRFEQRQKLYQLYHFLNHYNLFGGGYYGMADLILDQLLKELQ
;
A
#
# COMPACT_ATOMS: atom_id res chain seq x y z
N MET A 1 -3.93 44.60 -34.77
CA MET A 1 -4.02 45.12 -33.38
C MET A 1 -5.43 45.68 -33.20
N PRO A 2 -6.07 45.65 -32.01
CA PRO A 2 -5.64 45.18 -30.67
C PRO A 2 -5.97 43.67 -30.47
N GLN A 3 -5.94 42.99 -29.31
CA GLN A 3 -5.14 43.04 -28.06
C GLN A 3 -5.18 41.65 -27.35
N ASN A 4 -4.43 41.50 -26.25
CA ASN A 4 -4.41 40.29 -25.38
C ASN A 4 -5.64 40.14 -24.47
N SER A 5 -5.98 38.91 -24.10
CA SER A 5 -6.27 38.53 -22.70
C SER A 5 -5.91 37.05 -22.45
N PRO A 6 -5.52 36.65 -21.21
CA PRO A 6 -4.61 35.51 -21.03
C PRO A 6 -5.28 34.16 -20.69
N ASN A 7 -4.57 33.08 -20.99
CA ASN A 7 -4.89 31.72 -20.55
C ASN A 7 -5.04 31.63 -19.03
N ARG A 8 -6.15 31.05 -18.55
CA ARG A 8 -6.29 30.60 -17.16
C ARG A 8 -5.68 29.21 -17.02
N SER A 9 -4.57 29.13 -16.31
CA SER A 9 -4.01 27.85 -15.83
C SER A 9 -4.93 27.26 -14.75
N TRP A 10 -5.54 26.10 -15.03
CA TRP A 10 -6.28 25.34 -14.02
C TRP A 10 -5.31 24.47 -13.23
N THR A 11 -4.79 25.00 -12.12
CA THR A 11 -4.09 24.21 -11.11
C THR A 11 -5.12 23.45 -10.27
N THR A 12 -5.46 22.25 -10.68
CA THR A 12 -6.34 21.35 -9.92
C THR A 12 -5.52 20.66 -8.82
N SER A 13 -5.59 21.17 -7.59
CA SER A 13 -5.01 20.50 -6.43
C SER A 13 -5.73 19.16 -6.18
N ILE A 14 -5.05 18.04 -6.41
CA ILE A 14 -5.55 16.72 -6.03
C ILE A 14 -5.41 16.56 -4.52
N THR A 15 -6.49 16.88 -3.80
CA THR A 15 -6.61 16.55 -2.38
C THR A 15 -6.94 15.08 -2.24
N PHE A 16 -6.10 14.29 -1.56
CA PHE A 16 -6.48 12.96 -1.11
C PHE A 16 -7.63 13.07 -0.10
N VAL A 17 -8.85 12.79 -0.56
CA VAL A 17 -10.05 12.75 0.27
C VAL A 17 -10.36 11.29 0.57
N ALA A 18 -10.21 10.88 1.84
CA ALA A 18 -10.67 9.58 2.30
C ALA A 18 -12.19 9.44 2.04
N PRO A 19 -12.72 8.24 1.70
CA PRO A 19 -14.11 8.08 1.29
C PRO A 19 -15.11 8.63 2.31
N SER A 20 -15.91 9.62 1.88
CA SER A 20 -16.99 10.20 2.69
C SER A 20 -18.08 9.16 2.97
N PHE A 21 -18.26 8.81 4.25
CA PHE A 21 -19.32 7.88 4.68
C PHE A 21 -20.71 8.39 4.30
N VAL A 22 -21.46 7.57 3.54
CA VAL A 22 -22.90 7.75 3.34
C VAL A 22 -23.62 7.45 4.66
N ARG A 23 -24.08 8.50 5.35
CA ARG A 23 -24.96 8.34 6.52
C ARG A 23 -26.35 7.87 6.08
N ILE A 24 -26.61 6.58 6.22
CA ILE A 24 -27.99 6.07 6.25
C ILE A 24 -28.59 6.42 7.61
N GLY A 25 -29.59 7.30 7.62
CA GLY A 25 -30.26 7.72 8.85
C GLY A 25 -31.22 6.64 9.36
N SER A 26 -31.11 6.26 10.62
CA SER A 26 -32.14 5.51 11.34
C SER A 26 -32.66 6.33 12.52
N LEU A 27 -33.95 6.62 12.50
CA LEU A 27 -34.69 7.23 13.59
C LEU A 27 -35.03 6.15 14.63
N ILE A 28 -34.53 6.28 15.85
CA ILE A 28 -35.18 5.79 17.08
C ILE A 28 -34.84 6.76 18.22
N SER A 29 -35.86 7.13 19.00
CA SER A 29 -35.80 8.09 20.11
C SER A 29 -35.54 7.42 21.46
N GLY A 30 -34.71 8.00 22.34
CA GLY A 30 -34.64 7.55 23.74
C GLY A 30 -33.66 8.28 24.67
N GLY A 31 -34.18 9.09 25.60
CA GLY A 31 -33.82 9.00 27.03
C GLY A 31 -32.48 9.55 27.60
N LYS A 32 -32.43 10.87 27.85
CA LYS A 32 -31.91 11.57 29.07
C LYS A 32 -30.54 11.23 29.73
N ASN A 33 -29.83 12.32 30.07
CA ASN A 33 -28.88 12.53 31.18
C ASN A 33 -27.50 11.79 31.08
N SER A 34 -26.37 12.33 31.55
CA SER A 34 -26.16 13.46 32.48
C SER A 34 -24.79 14.19 32.30
N GLN A 35 -24.64 15.30 33.04
CA GLN A 35 -23.39 15.93 33.50
C GLN A 35 -22.43 16.61 32.50
N ARG A 36 -22.54 17.96 32.47
CA ARG A 36 -21.42 18.87 32.19
C ARG A 36 -20.27 18.61 33.18
N VAL A 37 -19.04 18.70 32.70
CA VAL A 37 -17.87 19.04 33.53
C VAL A 37 -17.17 20.24 32.89
N ASP A 38 -17.30 21.39 33.53
CA ASP A 38 -16.52 22.59 33.19
C ASP A 38 -15.07 22.40 33.66
N LYS A 39 -14.10 22.57 32.76
CA LYS A 39 -12.68 22.71 33.11
C LYS A 39 -12.02 23.77 32.25
N SER A 40 -12.05 25.00 32.76
CA SER A 40 -11.25 26.11 32.27
C SER A 40 -9.76 25.80 32.39
N TRP A 41 -9.01 26.03 31.31
CA TRP A 41 -7.54 26.06 31.33
C TRP A 41 -7.04 27.26 30.55
N SER A 42 -6.84 28.38 31.25
CA SER A 42 -6.14 29.55 30.75
C SER A 42 -4.65 29.47 31.10
N CYS A 43 -3.81 29.03 30.15
CA CYS A 43 -2.39 29.35 30.19
C CYS A 43 -1.82 29.43 28.77
N VAL A 44 -1.69 30.66 28.25
CA VAL A 44 -1.05 30.92 26.95
C VAL A 44 0.46 30.76 27.11
N LYS A 45 0.99 29.55 26.85
CA LYS A 45 2.39 29.36 26.51
C LYS A 45 2.53 29.31 25.00
N ARG A 46 3.12 30.37 24.41
CA ARG A 46 3.46 30.42 22.99
C ARG A 46 4.43 29.30 22.64
N CYS A 47 3.92 28.23 22.04
CA CYS A 47 4.78 27.24 21.37
C CYS A 47 5.39 27.90 20.12
N ARG A 48 6.72 27.80 19.95
CA ARG A 48 7.34 27.96 18.62
C ARG A 48 6.86 26.81 17.72
N PRO A 49 6.71 27.02 16.40
CA PRO A 49 6.15 26.00 15.52
C PRO A 49 7.09 24.80 15.39
N MET A 50 6.60 23.61 15.73
CA MET A 50 7.34 22.34 15.57
C MET A 50 7.65 22.00 14.10
N ALA A 51 6.99 22.65 13.14
CA ALA A 51 7.19 22.39 11.71
C ALA A 51 8.58 22.77 11.18
N ASN A 52 9.23 23.77 11.78
CA ASN A 52 10.50 24.29 11.25
C ASN A 52 11.65 23.30 11.47
N ALA A 53 11.82 22.77 12.68
CA ALA A 53 12.96 21.90 13.02
C ALA A 53 13.04 20.64 12.16
N THR A 54 11.90 20.01 11.85
CA THR A 54 11.85 18.86 10.93
C THR A 54 12.17 19.27 9.49
N THR A 55 11.76 20.46 9.05
CA THR A 55 12.08 20.96 7.70
C THR A 55 13.58 21.26 7.59
N ASP A 56 14.15 21.95 8.56
CA ASP A 56 15.58 22.27 8.63
C ASP A 56 16.45 20.98 8.64
N GLU A 57 16.00 19.93 9.36
CA GLU A 57 16.66 18.62 9.37
C GLU A 57 16.56 17.90 8.02
N LEU A 58 15.38 17.93 7.36
CA LEU A 58 15.21 17.31 6.05
C LEU A 58 16.05 18.02 4.97
N GLU A 59 16.11 19.35 4.98
CA GLU A 59 16.99 20.11 4.07
C GLU A 59 18.47 19.76 4.29
N LYS A 60 18.88 19.61 5.56
CA LYS A 60 20.22 19.14 5.90
C LYS A 60 20.49 17.72 5.40
N VAL A 61 19.58 16.78 5.62
CA VAL A 61 19.68 15.39 5.12
C VAL A 61 19.81 15.36 3.61
N ILE A 62 19.00 16.15 2.90
CA ILE A 62 19.05 16.27 1.43
C ILE A 62 20.43 16.80 1.02
N HIS A 63 20.90 17.90 1.62
CA HIS A 63 22.18 18.50 1.24
C HIS A 63 23.41 17.63 1.57
N GLU A 64 23.40 16.91 2.69
CA GLU A 64 24.54 16.10 3.15
C GLU A 64 24.58 14.68 2.56
N ARG A 65 23.42 14.11 2.18
CA ARG A 65 23.33 12.70 1.76
C ARG A 65 22.90 12.49 0.32
N LEU A 66 22.33 13.50 -0.35
CA LEU A 66 21.84 13.39 -1.73
C LEU A 66 22.63 14.34 -2.63
N ASP A 67 23.24 13.82 -3.69
CA ASP A 67 23.92 14.63 -4.71
C ASP A 67 22.90 15.26 -5.69
N VAL A 68 22.01 16.08 -5.14
CA VAL A 68 20.86 16.69 -5.85
C VAL A 68 20.82 18.21 -5.74
N GLY A 69 21.85 18.80 -5.12
CA GLY A 69 21.93 20.24 -4.84
C GLY A 69 21.18 20.68 -3.58
N LYS A 70 20.94 21.99 -3.46
CA LYS A 70 20.28 22.59 -2.30
C LYS A 70 18.79 22.73 -2.52
N VAL A 71 17.99 22.48 -1.48
CA VAL A 71 16.55 22.73 -1.50
C VAL A 71 16.31 24.24 -1.69
N THR A 72 15.51 24.59 -2.70
CA THR A 72 15.11 25.98 -3.00
C THR A 72 13.67 26.26 -2.61
N ALA A 73 12.84 25.22 -2.53
CA ALA A 73 11.49 25.28 -1.99
C ALA A 73 11.08 23.91 -1.42
N MET A 74 10.43 23.91 -0.25
CA MET A 74 9.72 22.75 0.29
C MET A 74 8.31 23.15 0.69
N THR A 75 7.30 22.38 0.25
CA THR A 75 5.88 22.64 0.55
C THR A 75 5.19 21.37 1.02
N ARG A 76 4.16 21.51 1.86
CA ARG A 76 3.33 20.39 2.29
C ARG A 76 2.39 19.98 1.16
N ALA A 77 2.45 18.71 0.77
CA ALA A 77 1.67 18.12 -0.32
C ALA A 77 0.41 17.38 0.17
N GLY A 78 0.40 16.86 1.41
CA GLY A 78 -0.74 16.09 1.92
C GLY A 78 -0.49 15.40 3.25
N THR A 79 -1.32 14.40 3.56
CA THR A 79 -1.22 13.48 4.70
C THR A 79 -1.89 12.15 4.40
N SER A 80 -1.31 11.05 4.88
CA SER A 80 -2.00 9.77 5.07
C SER A 80 -2.44 9.62 6.55
N GLY A 81 -2.92 8.44 6.94
CA GLY A 81 -3.26 8.14 8.34
C GLY A 81 -2.07 8.16 9.30
N TRP A 82 -0.84 7.99 8.79
CA TRP A 82 0.39 7.82 9.58
C TRP A 82 1.57 8.69 9.13
N ALA A 83 1.44 9.45 8.02
CA ALA A 83 2.51 10.30 7.52
C ALA A 83 2.03 11.67 7.02
N VAL A 84 2.91 12.68 7.11
CA VAL A 84 2.79 13.97 6.45
C VAL A 84 3.64 13.95 5.18
N MET A 85 3.08 14.45 4.07
CA MET A 85 3.72 14.44 2.76
C MET A 85 4.19 15.85 2.39
N HIS A 86 5.40 15.95 1.83
CA HIS A 86 6.00 17.17 1.32
C HIS A 86 6.52 16.98 -0.10
N ARG A 87 6.55 18.07 -0.88
CA ARG A 87 7.29 18.16 -2.14
C ARG A 87 8.41 19.17 -1.97
N ALA A 88 9.61 18.83 -2.43
CA ALA A 88 10.75 19.74 -2.48
C ALA A 88 11.30 19.87 -3.91
N THR A 89 11.87 21.02 -4.22
CA THR A 89 12.62 21.28 -5.45
C THR A 89 14.00 21.80 -5.07
N THR A 90 15.02 21.42 -5.83
CA THR A 90 16.41 21.86 -5.61
C THR A 90 16.86 22.88 -6.65
N ASP A 91 18.03 23.50 -6.42
CA ASP A 91 18.69 24.41 -7.37
C ASP A 91 19.16 23.73 -8.66
N THR A 92 19.38 22.41 -8.65
CA THR A 92 19.59 21.60 -9.87
C THR A 92 18.30 21.28 -10.63
N GLY A 93 17.13 21.58 -10.06
CA GLY A 93 15.83 21.23 -10.61
C GLY A 93 15.33 19.81 -10.29
N LYS A 94 16.10 19.00 -9.53
CA LYS A 94 15.61 17.70 -9.03
C LYS A 94 14.41 17.94 -8.10
N ARG A 95 13.37 17.12 -8.25
CA ARG A 95 12.14 17.18 -7.47
C ARG A 95 12.02 15.96 -6.58
N LEU A 96 11.72 16.19 -5.31
CA LEU A 96 11.71 15.18 -4.26
C LEU A 96 10.32 15.10 -3.63
N PHE A 97 9.84 13.88 -3.40
CA PHE A 97 8.68 13.61 -2.57
C PHE A 97 9.17 13.04 -1.24
N ILE A 98 8.65 13.59 -0.15
CA ILE A 98 9.11 13.26 1.21
C ILE A 98 7.90 12.86 2.03
N LYS A 99 7.94 11.68 2.64
CA LYS A 99 6.98 11.29 3.68
C LYS A 99 7.67 11.36 5.04
N VAL A 100 6.95 11.86 6.04
CA VAL A 100 7.43 12.00 7.43
C VAL A 100 6.41 11.36 8.37
N SER A 101 6.84 10.41 9.20
CA SER A 101 6.02 9.78 10.22
C SER A 101 6.50 10.13 11.62
N ARG A 102 5.66 9.83 12.63
CA ARG A 102 6.04 9.87 14.06
C ARG A 102 6.54 8.52 14.58
N GLU A 103 6.29 7.46 13.82
CA GLU A 103 6.78 6.12 14.11
C GLU A 103 8.29 6.01 13.84
N ASP A 104 8.87 4.86 14.15
CA ASP A 104 10.27 4.58 13.81
C ASP A 104 10.47 4.35 12.29
N ALA A 105 11.73 4.11 11.89
CA ALA A 105 12.10 3.95 10.50
C ALA A 105 11.73 2.59 9.87
N SER A 106 11.21 1.60 10.61
CA SER A 106 10.96 0.24 10.09
C SER A 106 9.93 0.21 8.94
N MET A 107 8.84 0.96 9.07
CA MET A 107 7.81 1.10 8.03
C MET A 107 8.41 1.67 6.73
N PHE A 108 9.18 2.75 6.82
CA PHE A 108 9.83 3.35 5.64
C PHE A 108 11.00 2.53 5.11
N GLN A 109 11.65 1.71 5.94
CA GLN A 109 12.61 0.72 5.48
C GLN A 109 11.92 -0.37 4.64
N GLY A 110 10.75 -0.85 5.08
CA GLY A 110 9.90 -1.77 4.33
C GLY A 110 9.47 -1.21 2.97
N GLU A 111 8.96 0.02 2.97
CA GLU A 111 8.57 0.74 1.75
C GLU A 111 9.77 0.95 0.81
N ALA A 112 10.91 1.41 1.34
CA ALA A 112 12.12 1.66 0.57
C ALA A 112 12.66 0.39 -0.10
N GLN A 113 12.77 -0.72 0.65
CA GLN A 113 13.26 -1.99 0.08
C GLN A 113 12.27 -2.57 -0.95
N GLY A 114 10.96 -2.41 -0.76
CA GLY A 114 9.96 -2.80 -1.75
C GLY A 114 10.05 -2.01 -3.05
N LEU A 115 10.12 -0.67 -2.95
CA LEU A 115 10.29 0.21 -4.09
C LEU A 115 11.60 -0.06 -4.85
N SER A 116 12.73 -0.23 -4.14
CA SER A 116 14.01 -0.59 -4.74
C SER A 116 13.95 -1.94 -5.47
N ALA A 117 13.39 -2.97 -4.85
CA ALA A 117 13.26 -4.29 -5.48
C ALA A 117 12.41 -4.24 -6.76
N MET A 118 11.32 -3.45 -6.78
CA MET A 118 10.51 -3.27 -7.99
C MET A 118 11.26 -2.45 -9.06
N PHE A 119 11.95 -1.39 -8.66
CA PHE A 119 12.74 -0.52 -9.54
C PHE A 119 13.82 -1.32 -10.28
N ASP A 120 14.55 -2.20 -9.55
CA ASP A 120 15.61 -3.04 -10.12
C ASP A 120 15.11 -4.01 -11.20
N THR A 121 13.81 -4.37 -11.22
CA THR A 121 13.25 -5.22 -12.28
C THR A 121 13.13 -4.50 -13.64
N GLN A 122 13.08 -3.17 -13.65
CA GLN A 122 12.88 -2.34 -14.86
C GLN A 122 11.60 -2.69 -15.66
N THR A 123 10.54 -3.15 -14.99
CA THR A 123 9.30 -3.65 -15.63
C THR A 123 8.13 -2.67 -15.64
N ILE A 124 7.85 -2.05 -14.48
CA ILE A 124 6.80 -1.05 -14.26
C ILE A 124 7.38 0.17 -13.56
N ARG A 125 6.81 1.35 -13.83
CA ARG A 125 7.29 2.60 -13.24
C ARG A 125 6.93 2.68 -11.74
N VAL A 126 7.96 2.84 -10.92
CA VAL A 126 7.88 3.16 -9.49
C VAL A 126 8.76 4.38 -9.19
N PRO A 127 8.50 5.14 -8.11
CA PRO A 127 9.38 6.24 -7.70
C PRO A 127 10.74 5.72 -7.24
N GLU A 128 11.82 6.34 -7.73
CA GLU A 128 13.19 6.06 -7.27
C GLU A 128 13.36 6.50 -5.80
N VAL A 129 13.89 5.63 -4.93
CA VAL A 129 14.14 5.95 -3.52
C VAL A 129 15.55 6.47 -3.33
N PHE A 130 15.69 7.65 -2.72
CA PHE A 130 16.98 8.30 -2.50
C PHE A 130 17.53 8.09 -1.08
N GLN A 131 16.67 8.12 -0.07
CA GLN A 131 17.06 7.98 1.34
C GLN A 131 15.86 7.64 2.22
N TYR A 132 16.08 6.92 3.32
CA TYR A 132 15.14 6.83 4.42
C TYR A 132 15.89 6.84 5.75
N GLY A 133 15.22 7.14 6.85
CA GLY A 133 15.88 7.09 8.16
C GLY A 133 15.07 7.65 9.32
N GLN A 134 15.71 7.62 10.49
CA GLN A 134 15.21 8.23 11.71
C GLN A 134 15.53 9.74 11.72
N LEU A 135 14.59 10.56 12.21
CA LEU A 135 14.86 11.96 12.56
C LEU A 135 15.65 12.02 13.87
N SER A 136 16.65 12.89 13.92
CA SER A 136 17.52 13.11 15.07
C SER A 136 17.05 14.25 15.97
N SER A 137 16.28 15.21 15.44
CA SER A 137 15.76 16.35 16.20
C SER A 137 14.46 16.05 16.95
N VAL A 138 13.68 15.08 16.48
CA VAL A 138 12.36 14.70 17.01
C VAL A 138 12.13 13.19 16.87
N GLN A 139 11.22 12.63 17.66
CA GLN A 139 10.72 11.27 17.42
C GLN A 139 9.94 11.24 16.11
N GLY A 140 10.41 10.43 15.17
CA GLY A 140 9.80 10.22 13.87
C GLY A 140 10.82 9.73 12.85
N SER A 141 10.33 9.37 11.67
CA SER A 141 11.11 8.83 10.57
C SER A 141 10.72 9.50 9.25
N TYR A 142 11.51 9.28 8.20
CA TYR A 142 11.27 9.81 6.87
C TYR A 142 11.68 8.85 5.76
N ILE A 143 11.10 9.05 4.58
CA ILE A 143 11.58 8.55 3.29
C ILE A 143 11.58 9.70 2.28
N ILE A 144 12.63 9.77 1.47
CA ILE A 144 12.84 10.74 0.39
C ILE A 144 12.95 9.93 -0.91
N MET A 145 12.08 10.23 -1.86
CA MET A 145 11.98 9.57 -3.14
C MET A 145 11.73 10.59 -4.25
N GLU A 146 11.64 10.11 -5.49
CA GLU A 146 11.30 10.91 -6.66
C GLU A 146 9.90 11.53 -6.58
N ALA A 147 9.78 12.82 -6.91
CA ALA A 147 8.47 13.44 -7.11
C ALA A 147 7.99 13.28 -8.56
N LEU A 148 7.07 12.33 -8.72
CA LEU A 148 6.40 12.02 -9.98
C LEU A 148 5.31 13.04 -10.35
N ASP A 149 5.08 13.26 -11.64
CA ASP A 149 3.97 14.07 -12.17
C ASP A 149 2.73 13.19 -12.40
N LEU A 150 2.10 12.82 -11.28
CA LEU A 150 0.94 11.94 -11.27
C LEU A 150 -0.25 12.52 -12.05
N SER A 151 -0.84 11.66 -12.87
CA SER A 151 -1.97 11.91 -13.75
C SER A 151 -3.02 10.81 -13.57
N PRO A 152 -4.33 11.13 -13.55
CA PRO A 152 -5.37 10.10 -13.54
C PRO A 152 -5.49 9.34 -14.87
N ILE A 153 -4.71 9.72 -15.89
CA ILE A 153 -4.73 9.13 -17.24
C ILE A 153 -3.51 8.23 -17.44
N TYR A 154 -3.77 6.94 -17.67
CA TYR A 154 -2.79 5.90 -18.03
C TYR A 154 -3.47 4.80 -18.85
N ASP A 155 -2.68 4.01 -19.58
CA ASP A 155 -3.17 2.86 -20.34
C ASP A 155 -3.37 1.63 -19.41
N GLN A 156 -4.61 1.14 -19.33
CA GLN A 156 -4.99 -0.02 -18.50
C GLN A 156 -4.36 -1.33 -19.02
N GLY A 157 -4.25 -1.51 -20.33
CA GLY A 157 -3.62 -2.70 -20.91
C GLY A 157 -2.11 -2.70 -20.74
N GLU A 158 -1.48 -1.54 -20.77
CA GLU A 158 -0.05 -1.44 -20.44
C GLU A 158 0.19 -1.64 -18.94
N LEU A 159 -0.70 -1.17 -18.05
CA LEU A 159 -0.66 -1.51 -16.63
C LEU A 159 -0.70 -3.04 -16.43
N GLY A 160 -1.61 -3.74 -17.14
CA GLY A 160 -1.70 -5.20 -17.11
C GLY A 160 -0.41 -5.88 -17.58
N ARG A 161 0.13 -5.45 -18.73
CA ARG A 161 1.38 -5.99 -19.30
C ARG A 161 2.59 -5.72 -18.40
N GLN A 162 2.73 -4.53 -17.84
CA GLN A 162 3.88 -4.18 -16.98
C GLN A 162 3.81 -4.88 -15.63
N LEU A 163 2.63 -5.04 -15.03
CA LEU A 163 2.46 -5.84 -13.82
C LEU A 163 2.74 -7.33 -14.07
N ALA A 164 2.30 -7.89 -15.20
CA ALA A 164 2.66 -9.25 -15.58
C ALA A 164 4.18 -9.42 -15.78
N ARG A 165 4.86 -8.43 -16.39
CA ARG A 165 6.33 -8.42 -16.47
C ARG A 165 6.98 -8.36 -15.09
N LEU A 166 6.47 -7.55 -14.16
CA LEU A 166 6.97 -7.51 -12.77
C LEU A 166 6.90 -8.89 -12.10
N HIS A 167 5.77 -9.57 -12.25
CA HIS A 167 5.59 -10.92 -11.68
C HIS A 167 6.43 -12.01 -12.37
N LEU A 168 6.78 -11.82 -13.65
CA LEU A 168 7.64 -12.72 -14.42
C LEU A 168 9.14 -12.40 -14.32
N ALA A 169 9.51 -11.28 -13.68
CA ALA A 169 10.91 -10.89 -13.52
C ALA A 169 11.67 -11.86 -12.61
N ASP A 170 12.94 -12.11 -12.92
CA ASP A 170 13.82 -12.92 -12.08
C ASP A 170 13.92 -12.31 -10.66
N PRO A 171 13.76 -13.10 -9.59
CA PRO A 171 13.85 -12.57 -8.23
C PRO A 171 15.22 -11.94 -7.92
N VAL A 172 15.21 -10.69 -7.46
CA VAL A 172 16.43 -9.95 -7.06
C VAL A 172 16.98 -10.37 -5.69
N LEU A 173 16.18 -11.03 -4.85
CA LEU A 173 16.64 -11.57 -3.56
C LEU A 173 17.09 -13.04 -3.67
N PRO A 174 18.26 -13.44 -3.12
CA PRO A 174 18.81 -14.79 -3.27
C PRO A 174 17.88 -15.92 -2.80
N GLU A 175 17.13 -15.72 -1.72
CA GLU A 175 16.20 -16.72 -1.19
C GLU A 175 15.01 -16.93 -2.11
N ALA A 176 14.48 -15.86 -2.71
CA ALA A 176 13.41 -15.95 -3.71
C ALA A 176 13.92 -16.57 -5.01
N HIS A 177 15.16 -16.29 -5.42
CA HIS A 177 15.80 -16.95 -6.55
C HIS A 177 15.97 -18.47 -6.32
N GLN A 178 16.05 -18.91 -5.06
CA GLN A 178 16.04 -20.32 -4.65
C GLN A 178 14.62 -20.90 -4.49
N GLY A 179 13.57 -20.19 -4.93
CA GLY A 179 12.18 -20.65 -4.88
C GLY A 179 11.43 -20.37 -3.58
N ARG A 180 11.99 -19.59 -2.64
CA ARG A 180 11.38 -19.33 -1.32
C ARG A 180 10.47 -18.11 -1.33
N PHE A 181 9.42 -18.15 -0.51
CA PHE A 181 8.40 -17.09 -0.36
C PHE A 181 8.66 -16.28 0.90
N GLY A 182 8.52 -14.95 0.82
CA GLY A 182 8.90 -14.03 1.90
C GLY A 182 9.57 -12.75 1.40
N PHE A 183 10.30 -12.08 2.29
CA PHE A 183 11.06 -10.87 1.96
C PHE A 183 12.25 -10.71 2.92
N SER A 184 13.18 -9.82 2.59
CA SER A 184 14.37 -9.52 3.40
C SER A 184 14.05 -9.07 4.84
N ILE A 185 12.92 -8.39 5.02
CA ILE A 185 12.43 -7.85 6.28
C ILE A 185 10.90 -7.98 6.40
N ASP A 186 10.41 -8.08 7.63
CA ASP A 186 9.01 -7.78 7.94
C ASP A 186 8.74 -6.30 7.60
N ASN A 187 7.57 -6.03 7.00
CA ASN A 187 7.11 -4.68 6.67
C ASN A 187 5.68 -4.47 7.18
N THR A 188 4.90 -3.56 6.60
CA THR A 188 3.52 -3.30 7.01
C THR A 188 2.56 -3.27 5.82
N ILE A 189 1.30 -3.61 6.07
CA ILE A 189 0.18 -3.50 5.12
C ILE A 189 -0.79 -2.43 5.66
N GLY A 190 -0.53 -1.18 5.30
CA GLY A 190 -0.99 -0.02 6.07
C GLY A 190 -0.22 0.08 7.39
N ALA A 191 -0.93 0.15 8.52
CA ALA A 191 -0.33 0.16 9.86
C ALA A 191 -0.17 -1.24 10.48
N THR A 192 -0.72 -2.29 9.86
CA THR A 192 -0.63 -3.66 10.39
C THR A 192 0.72 -4.28 10.04
N PRO A 193 1.45 -4.91 10.98
CA PRO A 193 2.64 -5.69 10.67
C PRO A 193 2.37 -6.77 9.62
N GLN A 194 3.33 -7.00 8.73
CA GLN A 194 3.29 -8.05 7.72
C GLN A 194 4.53 -8.93 7.86
N PRO A 195 4.42 -10.09 8.54
CA PRO A 195 5.53 -11.03 8.70
C PRO A 195 5.98 -11.61 7.36
N ASN A 196 7.27 -11.57 7.07
CA ASN A 196 7.86 -11.95 5.78
C ASN A 196 8.97 -13.00 5.89
N GLY A 197 9.28 -13.48 7.10
CA GLY A 197 10.28 -14.53 7.32
C GLY A 197 10.09 -15.76 6.41
N TRP A 198 11.13 -16.03 5.61
CA TRP A 198 11.15 -16.95 4.47
C TRP A 198 10.63 -18.37 4.73
N MET A 199 9.85 -18.91 3.79
CA MET A 199 9.33 -20.28 3.79
C MET A 199 9.46 -20.93 2.40
N GLU A 200 9.54 -22.25 2.32
CA GLU A 200 9.75 -23.01 1.07
C GLU A 200 8.45 -23.30 0.30
N ASP A 201 7.31 -23.38 0.99
CA ASP A 201 6.00 -23.64 0.40
C ASP A 201 5.10 -22.40 0.49
N TRP A 202 4.49 -22.04 -0.64
CA TRP A 202 3.57 -20.91 -0.75
C TRP A 202 2.32 -21.09 0.11
N VAL A 203 1.72 -22.28 0.12
CA VAL A 203 0.45 -22.49 0.83
C VAL A 203 0.65 -22.35 2.33
N SER A 204 1.76 -22.88 2.85
CA SER A 204 2.19 -22.71 4.23
C SER A 204 2.59 -21.25 4.55
N PHE A 205 3.29 -20.56 3.63
CA PHE A 205 3.58 -19.12 3.80
C PHE A 205 2.28 -18.31 3.94
N PHE A 206 1.34 -18.47 3.00
CA PHE A 206 0.08 -17.73 3.01
C PHE A 206 -0.80 -18.12 4.22
N ARG A 207 -0.82 -19.39 4.61
CA ARG A 207 -1.51 -19.88 5.82
C ARG A 207 -1.01 -19.18 7.08
N GLU A 208 0.30 -19.25 7.36
CA GLU A 208 0.87 -18.81 8.65
C GLU A 208 1.19 -17.30 8.68
N ARG A 209 1.73 -16.74 7.58
CA ARG A 209 2.23 -15.36 7.50
C ARG A 209 1.21 -14.34 6.97
N ARG A 210 0.07 -14.80 6.44
CA ARG A 210 -1.02 -13.93 5.97
C ARG A 210 -2.31 -14.20 6.72
N LEU A 211 -3.00 -15.33 6.46
CA LEU A 211 -4.33 -15.57 7.00
C LEU A 211 -4.35 -15.72 8.53
N LYS A 212 -3.58 -16.65 9.11
CA LYS A 212 -3.57 -16.84 10.57
C LYS A 212 -3.10 -15.60 11.32
N HIS A 213 -2.13 -14.87 10.79
CA HIS A 213 -1.68 -13.61 11.39
C HIS A 213 -2.83 -12.61 11.49
N GLN A 214 -3.53 -12.33 10.37
CA GLN A 214 -4.66 -11.41 10.36
C GLN A 214 -5.84 -11.90 11.21
N LEU A 215 -6.14 -13.21 11.19
CA LEU A 215 -7.20 -13.83 12.01
C LEU A 215 -6.92 -13.65 13.51
N LEU A 216 -5.69 -13.90 13.96
CA LEU A 216 -5.31 -13.72 15.37
C LEU A 216 -5.42 -12.26 15.82
N LEU A 217 -5.10 -11.30 14.95
CA LEU A 217 -5.24 -9.88 15.22
C LEU A 217 -6.71 -9.42 15.37
N THR A 218 -7.68 -10.14 14.81
CA THR A 218 -9.11 -9.79 14.96
C THR A 218 -9.60 -9.94 16.41
N GLY A 219 -9.03 -10.86 17.17
CA GLY A 219 -9.55 -11.28 18.48
C GLY A 219 -10.91 -11.99 18.44
N ASP A 220 -11.49 -12.23 17.25
CA ASP A 220 -12.82 -12.85 17.11
C ASP A 220 -12.70 -14.38 17.04
N SER A 221 -13.22 -15.07 18.06
CA SER A 221 -13.12 -16.53 18.17
C SER A 221 -13.89 -17.29 17.09
N GLY A 222 -14.96 -16.70 16.52
CA GLY A 222 -15.76 -17.30 15.46
C GLY A 222 -15.05 -17.22 14.10
N LEU A 223 -14.46 -16.07 13.77
CA LEU A 223 -13.60 -15.92 12.60
C LEU A 223 -12.34 -16.79 12.74
N ILE A 224 -11.70 -16.84 13.91
CA ILE A 224 -10.50 -17.65 14.15
C ILE A 224 -10.80 -19.15 13.97
N ASP A 225 -11.88 -19.69 14.54
CA ASP A 225 -12.25 -21.11 14.33
C ASP A 225 -12.48 -21.41 12.83
N ARG A 226 -13.37 -20.64 12.19
CA ARG A 226 -13.73 -20.83 10.78
C ARG A 226 -12.53 -20.67 9.86
N GLY A 227 -11.68 -19.68 10.12
CA GLY A 227 -10.44 -19.41 9.40
C GLY A 227 -9.41 -20.53 9.57
N ASN A 228 -9.32 -21.13 10.76
CA ASN A 228 -8.50 -22.33 10.97
C ASN A 228 -9.04 -23.54 10.19
N ARG A 229 -10.37 -23.73 10.11
CA ARG A 229 -10.97 -24.78 9.27
C ARG A 229 -10.66 -24.57 7.78
N LEU A 230 -10.73 -23.32 7.29
CA LEU A 230 -10.31 -22.97 5.93
C LEU A 230 -8.82 -23.24 5.72
N CYS A 231 -7.97 -22.89 6.69
CA CYS A 231 -6.52 -23.12 6.63
C CYS A 231 -6.15 -24.60 6.39
N LEU A 232 -6.95 -25.55 6.89
CA LEU A 232 -6.74 -26.99 6.67
C LEU A 232 -7.02 -27.44 5.22
N ARG A 233 -7.85 -26.71 4.47
CA ARG A 233 -8.31 -27.04 3.11
C ARG A 233 -7.64 -26.19 2.01
N LEU A 234 -6.60 -25.41 2.34
CA LEU A 234 -6.01 -24.48 1.36
C LEU A 234 -5.35 -25.20 0.18
N ASN A 235 -4.73 -26.37 0.39
CA ASN A 235 -4.04 -27.11 -0.67
C ASN A 235 -4.98 -27.42 -1.85
N ASP A 236 -6.25 -27.73 -1.55
CA ASP A 236 -7.32 -27.97 -2.50
C ASP A 236 -7.54 -26.81 -3.52
N LEU A 237 -7.11 -25.59 -3.22
CA LEU A 237 -7.17 -24.44 -4.15
C LEU A 237 -5.95 -24.33 -5.09
N PHE A 238 -4.88 -25.07 -4.80
CA PHE A 238 -3.58 -24.99 -5.47
C PHE A 238 -3.13 -26.31 -6.12
N ASP A 239 -3.74 -27.46 -5.81
CA ASP A 239 -3.35 -28.79 -6.34
C ASP A 239 -3.19 -28.81 -7.87
N ASP A 240 -4.07 -28.13 -8.61
CA ASP A 240 -4.06 -28.05 -10.08
C ASP A 240 -2.87 -27.26 -10.65
N ILE A 241 -2.17 -26.46 -9.83
CA ILE A 241 -1.11 -25.52 -10.25
C ILE A 241 0.15 -25.60 -9.39
N LYS A 242 0.22 -26.54 -8.44
CA LYS A 242 1.25 -26.56 -7.37
C LYS A 242 2.70 -26.48 -7.89
N ASP A 243 2.97 -27.07 -9.05
CA ASP A 243 4.29 -27.17 -9.67
C ASP A 243 4.64 -25.90 -10.50
N ASP A 244 3.64 -25.04 -10.75
CA ASP A 244 3.78 -23.75 -11.45
C ASP A 244 3.95 -22.56 -10.49
N ILE A 245 3.62 -22.72 -9.20
CA ILE A 245 3.72 -21.64 -8.20
C ILE A 245 5.18 -21.29 -7.96
N LYS A 246 5.54 -20.04 -8.30
CA LYS A 246 6.89 -19.48 -8.14
C LYS A 246 6.83 -18.16 -7.36
N PRO A 247 7.92 -17.77 -6.67
CA PRO A 247 8.01 -16.49 -5.97
C PRO A 247 8.10 -15.32 -6.97
N SER A 248 6.97 -14.70 -7.26
CA SER A 248 6.89 -13.42 -7.99
C SER A 248 7.02 -12.25 -7.02
N LEU A 249 7.71 -11.18 -7.41
CA LEU A 249 7.75 -9.94 -6.62
C LEU A 249 6.38 -9.23 -6.71
N LEU A 250 5.68 -9.13 -5.58
CA LEU A 250 4.35 -8.53 -5.50
C LEU A 250 4.40 -7.07 -5.04
N HIS A 251 3.45 -6.25 -5.47
CA HIS A 251 3.24 -4.92 -4.89
C HIS A 251 2.70 -5.01 -3.46
N GLY A 252 1.85 -5.99 -3.17
CA GLY A 252 1.32 -6.31 -1.84
C GLY A 252 0.13 -5.46 -1.38
N ASP A 253 -0.08 -4.26 -1.95
CA ASP A 253 -1.26 -3.41 -1.69
C ASP A 253 -1.75 -2.71 -2.98
N LEU A 254 -2.05 -3.48 -4.02
CA LEU A 254 -2.34 -2.93 -5.34
C LEU A 254 -3.82 -2.53 -5.51
N TRP A 255 -4.14 -1.27 -5.19
CA TRP A 255 -5.48 -0.70 -5.36
C TRP A 255 -5.46 0.69 -6.03
N SER A 256 -6.64 1.23 -6.38
CA SER A 256 -6.76 2.48 -7.15
C SER A 256 -6.13 3.72 -6.50
N GLY A 257 -5.90 3.73 -5.19
CA GLY A 257 -5.16 4.80 -4.51
C GLY A 257 -3.64 4.74 -4.70
N ASN A 258 -3.11 3.57 -5.06
CA ASN A 258 -1.70 3.23 -5.23
C ASN A 258 -1.29 3.06 -6.71
N ILE A 259 -2.19 3.45 -7.64
CA ILE A 259 -2.01 3.36 -9.09
C ILE A 259 -2.27 4.75 -9.71
N SER A 260 -1.41 5.18 -10.62
CA SER A 260 -1.59 6.43 -11.37
C SER A 260 -0.89 6.35 -12.73
N GLY A 261 -0.82 7.48 -13.44
CA GLY A 261 -0.03 7.64 -14.65
C GLY A 261 1.03 8.72 -14.54
N GLU A 262 2.12 8.58 -15.28
CA GLU A 262 3.11 9.64 -15.54
C GLU A 262 3.36 9.66 -17.05
N TYR A 263 3.08 10.79 -17.71
CA TYR A 263 3.11 10.90 -19.19
C TYR A 263 2.35 9.77 -19.93
N ALA A 264 1.22 9.34 -19.37
CA ALA A 264 0.36 8.22 -19.79
C ALA A 264 0.95 6.79 -19.61
N ALA A 265 2.19 6.64 -19.16
CA ALA A 265 2.72 5.37 -18.68
C ALA A 265 2.12 5.04 -17.28
N PRO A 266 1.77 3.79 -16.99
CA PRO A 266 1.25 3.40 -15.68
C PRO A 266 2.34 3.46 -14.60
N VAL A 267 1.95 3.84 -13.38
CA VAL A 267 2.83 4.01 -12.21
C VAL A 267 2.19 3.35 -11.00
N ILE A 268 2.99 2.65 -10.19
CA ILE A 268 2.57 2.12 -8.88
C ILE A 268 3.47 2.64 -7.75
N PHE A 269 2.91 2.79 -6.55
CA PHE A 269 3.58 3.36 -5.38
C PHE A 269 2.91 2.92 -4.07
N ASP A 270 3.55 3.20 -2.94
CA ASP A 270 3.13 2.79 -1.58
C ASP A 270 2.97 1.25 -1.42
N PRO A 271 4.03 0.45 -1.72
CA PRO A 271 3.96 -1.00 -1.68
C PRO A 271 4.04 -1.61 -0.27
N ALA A 272 3.53 -2.83 -0.17
CA ALA A 272 3.72 -3.77 0.94
C ALA A 272 4.43 -5.04 0.43
N CYS A 273 5.54 -4.87 -0.30
CA CYS A 273 6.19 -5.93 -1.10
C CYS A 273 6.53 -7.22 -0.33
N TYR A 274 6.44 -8.34 -1.05
CA TYR A 274 7.02 -9.63 -0.71
C TYR A 274 7.07 -10.52 -1.95
N TYR A 275 7.82 -11.62 -1.89
CA TYR A 275 7.79 -12.69 -2.89
C TYR A 275 6.67 -13.67 -2.57
N GLY A 276 5.74 -13.84 -3.50
CA GLY A 276 4.53 -14.63 -3.34
C GLY A 276 3.98 -15.16 -4.67
N HIS A 277 2.83 -15.84 -4.62
CA HIS A 277 2.12 -16.22 -5.84
C HIS A 277 1.53 -14.97 -6.52
N HIS A 278 1.80 -14.78 -7.82
CA HIS A 278 1.44 -13.59 -8.61
C HIS A 278 -0.05 -13.19 -8.57
N GLU A 279 -0.97 -14.14 -8.34
CA GLU A 279 -2.40 -13.85 -8.20
C GLU A 279 -2.75 -13.09 -6.91
N ALA A 280 -1.86 -13.07 -5.91
CA ALA A 280 -2.12 -12.46 -4.61
C ALA A 280 -2.26 -10.92 -4.67
N ASP A 281 -1.61 -10.26 -5.63
CA ASP A 281 -1.79 -8.82 -5.88
C ASP A 281 -3.23 -8.47 -6.30
N PHE A 282 -4.02 -9.45 -6.74
CA PHE A 282 -5.43 -9.28 -7.04
C PHE A 282 -6.36 -9.37 -5.81
N GLY A 283 -5.81 -9.53 -4.61
CA GLY A 283 -6.57 -9.47 -3.35
C GLY A 283 -7.25 -8.12 -3.11
N MET A 284 -6.76 -7.04 -3.72
CA MET A 284 -7.38 -5.70 -3.68
C MET A 284 -8.21 -5.35 -4.94
N SER A 285 -8.46 -6.31 -5.84
CA SER A 285 -9.14 -6.04 -7.12
C SER A 285 -10.52 -5.38 -6.99
N TRP A 286 -11.22 -5.63 -5.88
CA TRP A 286 -12.52 -5.02 -5.54
C TRP A 286 -12.50 -3.49 -5.41
N CYS A 287 -11.32 -2.89 -5.15
CA CYS A 287 -11.08 -1.45 -5.16
C CYS A 287 -9.89 -1.04 -6.05
N GLY A 288 -9.40 -1.94 -6.90
CA GLY A 288 -8.30 -1.71 -7.83
C GLY A 288 -8.67 -0.90 -9.08
N GLY A 289 -9.93 -0.96 -9.52
CA GLY A 289 -10.39 -0.24 -10.72
C GLY A 289 -9.89 -0.85 -12.05
N PHE A 290 -9.49 -2.13 -12.02
CA PHE A 290 -8.99 -2.86 -13.19
C PHE A 290 -10.09 -3.07 -14.26
N ALA A 291 -9.94 -2.40 -15.40
CA ALA A 291 -10.84 -2.53 -16.55
C ALA A 291 -10.56 -3.80 -17.39
N SER A 292 -11.38 -4.11 -18.40
CA SER A 292 -11.18 -5.30 -19.25
C SER A 292 -9.79 -5.32 -19.90
N GLY A 293 -9.34 -4.17 -20.44
CA GLY A 293 -8.03 -4.03 -21.06
C GLY A 293 -6.86 -4.40 -20.15
N PHE A 294 -6.98 -4.18 -18.83
CA PHE A 294 -5.97 -4.63 -17.86
C PHE A 294 -5.88 -6.16 -17.81
N TRP A 295 -7.02 -6.84 -17.73
CA TRP A 295 -7.08 -8.29 -17.69
C TRP A 295 -6.63 -8.92 -19.00
N GLU A 296 -6.97 -8.31 -20.14
CA GLU A 296 -6.44 -8.67 -21.45
C GLU A 296 -4.91 -8.57 -21.45
N GLY A 297 -4.35 -7.38 -21.16
CA GLY A 297 -2.90 -7.15 -21.18
C GLY A 297 -2.10 -7.98 -20.16
N TYR A 298 -2.67 -8.32 -18.99
CA TYR A 298 -2.03 -9.21 -18.03
C TYR A 298 -2.08 -10.67 -18.51
N HIS A 299 -3.25 -11.16 -18.96
CA HIS A 299 -3.41 -12.56 -19.35
C HIS A 299 -2.83 -12.92 -20.72
N ASP A 300 -2.52 -11.93 -21.57
CA ASP A 300 -1.67 -12.10 -22.75
C ASP A 300 -0.26 -12.62 -22.40
N LEU A 301 0.22 -12.35 -21.17
CA LEU A 301 1.55 -12.76 -20.67
C LEU A 301 1.48 -13.86 -19.61
N ILE A 302 0.49 -13.82 -18.72
CA ILE A 302 0.26 -14.84 -17.68
C ILE A 302 -1.15 -15.42 -17.84
N PRO A 303 -1.31 -16.51 -18.61
CA PRO A 303 -2.61 -17.13 -18.86
C PRO A 303 -3.39 -17.43 -17.58
N ARG A 304 -4.72 -17.26 -17.62
CA ARG A 304 -5.58 -17.53 -16.46
C ARG A 304 -5.58 -19.01 -16.12
N ALA A 305 -5.08 -19.34 -14.93
CA ALA A 305 -5.00 -20.71 -14.44
C ALA A 305 -6.36 -21.25 -13.93
N PRO A 306 -6.57 -22.58 -13.86
CA PRO A 306 -7.74 -23.17 -13.22
C PRO A 306 -7.91 -22.69 -11.78
N ARG A 307 -9.15 -22.48 -11.32
CA ARG A 307 -9.54 -21.97 -9.99
C ARG A 307 -9.06 -20.54 -9.65
N PHE A 308 -8.65 -19.74 -10.65
CA PHE A 308 -8.22 -18.34 -10.46
C PHE A 308 -9.22 -17.51 -9.62
N GLU A 309 -10.51 -17.56 -9.93
CA GLU A 309 -11.54 -16.79 -9.22
C GLU A 309 -11.69 -17.19 -7.74
N GLN A 310 -11.47 -18.47 -7.43
CA GLN A 310 -11.56 -19.02 -6.07
C GLN A 310 -10.34 -18.61 -5.24
N ARG A 311 -9.14 -18.62 -5.86
CA ARG A 311 -7.93 -18.05 -5.25
C ARG A 311 -8.02 -16.53 -5.12
N GLN A 312 -8.64 -15.81 -6.07
CA GLN A 312 -8.88 -14.37 -5.93
C GLN A 312 -9.73 -14.06 -4.69
N LYS A 313 -10.80 -14.84 -4.40
CA LYS A 313 -11.56 -14.72 -3.14
C LYS A 313 -10.69 -14.97 -1.91
N LEU A 314 -9.81 -15.98 -1.95
CA LEU A 314 -8.86 -16.28 -0.88
C LEU A 314 -7.91 -15.09 -0.60
N TYR A 315 -7.43 -14.42 -1.64
CA TYR A 315 -6.58 -13.24 -1.51
C TYR A 315 -7.37 -12.01 -1.04
N GLN A 316 -8.62 -11.85 -1.50
CA GLN A 316 -9.52 -10.82 -0.98
C GLN A 316 -9.80 -10.98 0.52
N LEU A 317 -9.95 -12.22 1.02
CA LEU A 317 -10.13 -12.48 2.46
C LEU A 317 -8.99 -11.91 3.30
N TYR A 318 -7.73 -12.04 2.85
CA TYR A 318 -6.58 -11.45 3.55
C TYR A 318 -6.72 -9.93 3.71
N HIS A 319 -7.06 -9.22 2.63
CA HIS A 319 -7.22 -7.77 2.69
C HIS A 319 -8.48 -7.33 3.46
N PHE A 320 -9.58 -8.08 3.41
CA PHE A 320 -10.77 -7.78 4.21
C PHE A 320 -10.54 -7.99 5.71
N LEU A 321 -9.79 -9.02 6.11
CA LEU A 321 -9.34 -9.18 7.49
C LEU A 321 -8.44 -8.01 7.91
N ASN A 322 -7.49 -7.58 7.06
CA ASN A 322 -6.66 -6.41 7.36
C ASN A 322 -7.47 -5.11 7.50
N HIS A 323 -8.44 -4.88 6.61
CA HIS A 323 -9.32 -3.71 6.68
C HIS A 323 -10.24 -3.76 7.90
N TYR A 324 -10.67 -4.96 8.34
CA TYR A 324 -11.39 -5.13 9.59
C TYR A 324 -10.50 -4.79 10.80
N ASN A 325 -9.25 -5.26 10.82
CA ASN A 325 -8.29 -4.93 11.89
C ASN A 325 -7.95 -3.42 11.96
N LEU A 326 -7.86 -2.74 10.81
CA LEU A 326 -7.54 -1.30 10.74
C LEU A 326 -8.74 -0.37 10.96
N PHE A 327 -9.93 -0.74 10.47
CA PHE A 327 -11.08 0.17 10.35
C PHE A 327 -12.37 -0.35 10.99
N GLY A 328 -12.42 -1.62 11.38
CA GLY A 328 -13.59 -2.25 12.01
C GLY A 328 -14.83 -2.28 11.12
N GLY A 329 -16.01 -2.29 11.75
CA GLY A 329 -17.30 -2.05 11.10
C GLY A 329 -17.62 -3.02 9.96
N GLY A 330 -18.03 -2.46 8.81
CA GLY A 330 -18.56 -3.24 7.68
C GLY A 330 -17.60 -4.27 7.07
N TYR A 331 -16.29 -4.11 7.27
CA TYR A 331 -15.30 -5.07 6.78
C TYR A 331 -15.39 -6.43 7.47
N TYR A 332 -15.91 -6.51 8.70
CA TYR A 332 -16.26 -7.78 9.33
C TYR A 332 -17.21 -8.59 8.44
N GLY A 333 -18.30 -7.97 7.96
CA GLY A 333 -19.31 -8.64 7.13
C GLY A 333 -18.76 -9.11 5.78
N MET A 334 -17.80 -8.38 5.20
CA MET A 334 -17.14 -8.77 3.96
C MET A 334 -16.22 -9.98 4.17
N ALA A 335 -15.40 -9.97 5.24
CA ALA A 335 -14.54 -11.09 5.59
C ALA A 335 -15.37 -12.35 5.96
N ASP A 336 -16.43 -12.17 6.76
CA ASP A 336 -17.33 -13.24 7.19
C ASP A 336 -18.05 -13.93 6.02
N LEU A 337 -18.51 -13.14 5.04
CA LEU A 337 -19.18 -13.62 3.82
C LEU A 337 -18.22 -14.41 2.92
N ILE A 338 -17.02 -13.89 2.66
CA ILE A 338 -16.05 -14.60 1.81
C ILE A 338 -15.54 -15.87 2.50
N LEU A 339 -15.32 -15.83 3.81
CA LEU A 339 -14.96 -17.03 4.59
C LEU A 339 -16.07 -18.09 4.56
N ASP A 340 -17.35 -17.71 4.59
CA ASP A 340 -18.49 -18.63 4.41
C ASP A 340 -18.52 -19.23 3.00
N GLN A 341 -18.33 -18.42 1.96
CA GLN A 341 -18.28 -18.90 0.57
C GLN A 341 -17.15 -19.90 0.35
N LEU A 342 -15.91 -19.57 0.75
CA LEU A 342 -14.75 -20.46 0.60
C LEU A 342 -14.94 -21.78 1.36
N LEU A 343 -15.52 -21.74 2.57
CA LEU A 343 -15.82 -22.95 3.34
C LEU A 343 -16.91 -23.83 2.70
N LYS A 344 -17.82 -23.27 1.90
CA LYS A 344 -18.85 -24.01 1.15
C LYS A 344 -18.34 -24.56 -0.18
N GLU A 345 -17.47 -23.81 -0.85
CA GLU A 345 -16.82 -24.24 -2.10
C GLU A 345 -15.81 -25.37 -1.87
N LEU A 346 -15.25 -25.47 -0.66
CA LEU A 346 -14.29 -26.48 -0.23
C LEU A 346 -14.91 -27.53 0.73
N GLN A 347 -16.21 -27.82 0.65
CA GLN A 347 -16.84 -28.86 1.48
C GLN A 347 -16.60 -30.27 0.92
#